data_AF-A0A319B2T1-F1
#
_entry.id   AF-A0A319B2T1-F1
#
_cell.length_a   1.000
_cell.length_b   1.000
_cell.length_c   1.000
_cell.angle_alpha   90.00
_cell.angle_beta   90.00
_cell.angle_gamma   90.00
#
_symmetry.space_group_name_H-M   'P 1'
#
loop_
_entity.id
_entity.type
_entity.pdbx_description
1 polymer ?
#
loop_
_entity_poly.entity_id
_entity_poly.type
_entity_poly.pdbx_seq_one_letter_code
_entity_poly.pdbx_strand_id
1 'polypeptide(L)'
;FPESLRIQLNLFAGQLYISSYNEYREIRRFLGVASTAAPEGLAVAADGFIVENQQAGAQFTKKPPRVLKVFMSQIRKDGQEIDKTRLGNILDGKLLLMADF
;
A
#
# COMPACT_ATOMS: atom_id res chain seq x y z
N PHE A 1 6.72 -15.48 -14.29
CA PHE A 1 6.84 -15.19 -12.84
C PHE A 1 5.46 -14.95 -12.26
N PRO A 2 5.18 -15.34 -11.01
CA PRO A 2 3.94 -14.97 -10.33
C PRO A 2 3.80 -13.44 -10.28
N GLU A 3 2.61 -12.92 -10.59
CA GLU A 3 2.37 -11.48 -10.66
C GLU A 3 2.62 -10.79 -9.32
N SER A 4 2.18 -11.41 -8.22
CA SER A 4 2.38 -10.91 -6.85
C SER A 4 3.85 -10.75 -6.47
N LEU A 5 4.72 -11.68 -6.89
CA LEU A 5 6.16 -11.59 -6.63
C LEU A 5 6.81 -10.44 -7.40
N ARG A 6 6.43 -10.25 -8.68
CA ARG A 6 6.90 -9.12 -9.49
C ARG A 6 6.52 -7.79 -8.84
N ILE A 7 5.28 -7.68 -8.36
CA ILE A 7 4.77 -6.47 -7.68
C ILE A 7 5.57 -6.19 -6.40
N GLN A 8 5.82 -7.21 -5.58
CA GLN A 8 6.62 -7.07 -4.36
C GLN A 8 8.06 -6.64 -4.68
N LEU A 9 8.70 -7.27 -5.67
CA LEU A 9 10.07 -6.92 -6.09
C LEU A 9 10.14 -5.47 -6.56
N ASN A 10 9.20 -5.03 -7.40
CA ASN A 10 9.19 -3.66 -7.87
C ASN A 10 8.91 -2.66 -6.75
N LEU A 11 7.99 -2.99 -5.83
CA LEU A 11 7.72 -2.20 -4.64
C LEU A 11 9.04 -1.99 -3.88
N PHE A 12 9.72 -3.08 -3.50
CA PHE A 12 10.99 -2.99 -2.77
C PHE A 12 12.13 -2.38 -3.57
N ALA A 13 12.07 -2.35 -4.90
CA ALA A 13 13.00 -1.64 -5.77
C ALA A 13 12.76 -0.12 -5.82
N GLY A 14 11.66 0.38 -5.25
CA GLY A 14 11.35 1.81 -5.23
C GLY A 14 10.48 2.29 -6.39
N GLN A 15 9.65 1.42 -6.97
CA GLN A 15 8.63 1.83 -7.95
C GLN A 15 7.62 2.77 -7.28
N LEU A 16 7.44 3.98 -7.82
CA LEU A 16 6.49 4.98 -7.30
C LEU A 16 5.18 5.05 -8.09
N TYR A 17 5.24 4.64 -9.36
CA TYR A 17 4.13 4.70 -10.29
C TYR A 17 3.56 3.30 -10.49
N ILE A 18 2.28 3.16 -10.16
CA ILE A 18 1.52 1.93 -10.27
C ILE A 18 0.68 2.04 -11.52
N SER A 19 0.78 1.05 -12.41
CA SER A 19 0.31 1.17 -13.80
C SER A 19 -1.11 0.63 -13.98
N SER A 20 -1.67 -0.05 -12.99
CA SER A 20 -3.02 -0.60 -13.06
C SER A 20 -3.71 -0.67 -11.70
N TYR A 21 -5.03 -0.68 -11.73
CA TYR A 21 -5.85 -0.89 -10.54
C TYR A 21 -5.63 -2.28 -9.91
N ASN A 22 -5.29 -3.30 -10.71
CA ASN A 22 -4.95 -4.64 -10.19
C ASN A 22 -3.68 -4.59 -9.34
N GLU A 23 -2.65 -3.91 -9.83
CA GLU A 23 -1.39 -3.73 -9.10
C GLU A 23 -1.62 -2.96 -7.79
N TYR A 24 -2.47 -1.93 -7.82
CA TYR A 24 -2.92 -1.23 -6.61
C TYR A 24 -3.60 -2.15 -5.58
N ARG A 25 -4.53 -2.99 -6.03
CA ARG A 25 -5.26 -3.95 -5.17
C ARG A 25 -4.31 -4.96 -4.53
N GLU A 26 -3.36 -5.48 -5.30
CA GLU A 26 -2.36 -6.43 -4.81
C GLU A 26 -1.40 -5.78 -3.80
N ILE A 27 -0.95 -4.55 -4.03
CA ILE A 27 -0.11 -3.81 -3.07
C ILE A 27 -0.90 -3.58 -1.77
N ARG A 28 -2.16 -3.12 -1.84
CA ARG A 28 -2.98 -2.93 -0.64
C ARG A 28 -3.20 -4.21 0.14
N ARG A 29 -3.51 -5.32 -0.56
CA ARG A 29 -3.64 -6.65 0.03
C ARG A 29 -2.36 -7.08 0.73
N PHE A 30 -1.22 -6.96 0.06
CA PHE A 30 0.09 -7.29 0.62
C PHE A 30 0.40 -6.48 1.89
N LEU A 31 0.11 -5.18 1.87
CA LEU A 31 0.36 -4.26 2.98
C LEU A 31 -0.69 -4.32 4.10
N GLY A 32 -1.81 -5.03 3.91
CA GLY A 32 -2.92 -5.06 4.87
C GLY A 32 -3.67 -3.72 4.98
N VAL A 33 -3.73 -2.94 3.90
CA VAL A 33 -4.42 -1.64 3.83
C VAL A 33 -5.80 -1.84 3.21
N ALA A 34 -6.84 -1.25 3.80
CA ALA A 34 -8.21 -1.41 3.32
C ALA A 34 -8.36 -0.88 1.88
N SER A 35 -8.97 -1.65 0.98
CA SER A 35 -9.23 -1.22 -0.41
C SER A 35 -10.61 -0.60 -0.63
N THR A 36 -11.43 -0.55 0.42
CA THR A 36 -12.79 0.02 0.44
C THR A 36 -13.01 0.77 1.74
N ALA A 37 -14.01 1.65 1.79
CA ALA A 37 -14.53 2.13 3.07
C ALA A 37 -14.86 0.92 3.95
N ALA A 38 -14.50 1.00 5.24
CA ALA A 38 -14.60 -0.12 6.17
C ALA A 38 -16.02 -0.73 6.10
N PRO A 39 -16.17 -2.01 5.69
CA PRO A 39 -17.41 -2.73 5.90
C PRO A 39 -17.75 -2.72 7.39
N GLU A 40 -19.05 -2.75 7.73
CA GLU A 40 -19.49 -2.85 9.13
C GLU A 40 -18.76 -4.01 9.83
N GLY A 41 -18.05 -3.70 10.92
CA GLY A 41 -17.28 -4.68 11.71
C GLY A 41 -15.76 -4.70 11.47
N LEU A 42 -15.20 -3.88 10.57
CA LEU A 42 -13.75 -3.74 10.39
C LEU A 42 -13.22 -2.48 11.10
N ALA A 43 -12.39 -2.66 12.13
CA ALA A 43 -11.68 -1.56 12.77
C ALA A 43 -10.53 -1.09 11.87
N VAL A 44 -10.71 0.06 11.20
CA VAL A 44 -9.67 0.70 10.38
C VAL A 44 -9.06 1.85 11.19
N ALA A 45 -7.74 1.84 11.35
CA ALA A 45 -7.02 2.93 11.98
C ALA A 45 -7.08 4.20 11.12
N ALA A 46 -6.81 5.37 11.72
CA ALA A 46 -6.81 6.65 11.02
C ALA A 46 -5.84 6.72 9.81
N ASP A 47 -4.87 5.80 9.72
CA ASP A 47 -3.93 5.66 8.60
C ASP A 47 -4.41 4.65 7.53
N GLY A 48 -5.66 4.20 7.58
CA GLY A 48 -6.24 3.25 6.62
C GLY A 48 -5.81 1.79 6.83
N PHE A 49 -5.01 1.52 7.87
CA PHE A 49 -4.55 0.18 8.21
C PHE A 49 -5.66 -0.62 8.89
N ILE A 50 -5.85 -1.87 8.48
CA ILE A 50 -6.84 -2.77 9.08
C ILE A 50 -6.26 -3.30 10.39
N VAL A 51 -6.86 -2.92 11.53
CA VAL A 51 -6.39 -3.24 12.88
C VAL A 51 -6.91 -4.60 13.34
N GLU A 52 -8.15 -4.91 13.01
CA GLU A 52 -8.79 -6.18 13.35
C GLU A 52 -9.41 -6.83 12.12
N ASN A 53 -9.39 -8.16 12.09
CA ASN A 53 -9.81 -8.96 10.95
C ASN A 53 -8.88 -8.78 9.73
N GLN A 54 -7.58 -9.12 9.91
CA GLN A 54 -6.61 -9.28 8.82
C GLN A 54 -7.30 -10.02 7.68
N GLN A 55 -7.70 -9.29 6.65
CA GLN A 55 -8.31 -9.88 5.46
C GLN A 55 -7.39 -11.01 5.01
N ALA A 56 -7.95 -12.20 4.75
CA ALA A 56 -7.21 -13.42 4.45
C ALA A 56 -6.14 -13.18 3.36
N GLY A 57 -4.92 -12.84 3.78
CA GLY A 57 -3.85 -12.38 2.88
C GLY A 57 -2.98 -11.21 3.37
N ALA A 58 -3.36 -10.47 4.41
CA ALA A 58 -2.47 -9.46 5.00
C ALA A 58 -1.27 -10.12 5.67
N GLN A 59 -0.05 -9.86 5.19
CA GLN A 59 1.16 -10.52 5.69
C GLN A 59 1.78 -9.86 6.91
N PHE A 60 1.28 -8.68 7.31
CA PHE A 60 1.89 -7.91 8.37
C PHE A 60 0.94 -7.71 9.57
N THR A 61 1.51 -7.79 10.77
CA THR A 61 0.81 -7.65 12.06
C THR A 61 1.08 -6.29 12.73
N LYS A 62 1.97 -5.45 12.18
CA LYS A 62 2.35 -4.12 12.71
C LYS A 62 2.49 -3.12 11.58
N LYS A 63 2.03 -1.87 11.78
CA LYS A 63 1.96 -0.73 10.83
C LYS A 63 3.01 -0.70 9.70
N PRO A 64 2.81 -1.46 8.61
CA PRO A 64 3.78 -1.59 7.50
C PRO A 64 3.90 -0.33 6.64
N PRO A 65 2.80 0.39 6.29
CA PRO A 65 2.86 1.54 5.41
C PRO A 65 3.80 2.63 5.88
N ARG A 66 3.85 2.92 7.18
CA ARG A 66 4.72 3.97 7.73
C ARG A 66 6.20 3.60 7.63
N VAL A 67 6.55 2.36 7.97
CA VAL A 67 7.93 1.85 7.82
C VAL A 67 8.34 1.86 6.35
N LEU A 68 7.44 1.41 5.48
CA LEU A 68 7.71 1.35 4.05
C LEU A 68 7.82 2.74 3.42
N LYS A 69 7.04 3.73 3.89
CA LYS A 69 7.15 5.13 3.45
C LYS A 69 8.51 5.73 3.78
N VAL A 70 9.01 5.48 5.00
CA VAL A 70 10.36 5.90 5.41
C VAL A 70 11.42 5.19 4.57
N PHE A 71 11.31 3.88 4.35
CA PHE A 71 12.22 3.13 3.49
C PHE A 71 12.24 3.71 2.07
N MET A 72 11.08 4.00 1.49
CA MET A 72 10.99 4.54 0.13
C MET A 72 11.61 5.92 0.01
N SER A 73 11.25 6.86 0.88
CA SER A 73 11.77 8.23 0.79
C SER A 73 13.25 8.29 1.14
N GLN A 74 13.67 7.68 2.25
CA GLN A 74 15.02 7.84 2.79
C GLN A 74 16.05 6.94 2.10
N ILE A 75 15.68 5.72 1.69
CA ILE A 75 16.65 4.74 1.16
C ILE A 75 16.54 4.58 -0.36
N ARG A 76 15.31 4.55 -0.92
CA ARG A 76 15.13 4.30 -2.36
C ARG A 76 15.07 5.56 -3.22
N LYS A 77 14.87 6.73 -2.60
CA LYS A 77 14.71 8.01 -3.28
C LYS A 77 15.60 9.11 -2.70
N ASP A 78 16.64 8.74 -1.96
CA ASP A 78 17.67 9.67 -1.46
C ASP A 78 17.10 10.90 -0.73
N GLY A 79 16.04 10.69 0.07
CA GLY A 79 15.37 11.73 0.85
C GLY A 79 14.24 12.47 0.11
N GLN A 80 13.91 12.13 -1.14
CA GLN A 80 12.84 12.81 -1.87
C GLN A 80 11.45 12.53 -1.30
N GLU A 81 10.59 13.55 -1.37
CA GLU A 81 9.16 13.40 -1.05
C GLU A 81 8.44 12.52 -2.08
N ILE A 82 7.61 11.60 -1.59
CA ILE A 82 6.83 10.68 -2.44
C ILE A 82 5.32 10.90 -2.32
N ASP A 83 4.87 11.88 -1.55
CA ASP A 83 3.46 12.07 -1.16
C ASP A 83 2.53 12.36 -2.34
N LYS A 84 3.07 12.89 -3.44
CA LYS A 84 2.32 13.18 -4.68
C LYS A 84 2.25 11.97 -5.62
N THR A 85 2.91 10.87 -5.30
CA THR A 85 2.93 9.66 -6.12
C THR A 85 1.76 8.75 -5.78
N ARG A 86 1.37 7.89 -6.73
CA ARG A 86 0.33 6.87 -6.48
C ARG A 86 0.72 5.97 -5.30
N LEU A 87 1.99 5.55 -5.21
CA LEU A 87 2.45 4.77 -4.06
C LEU A 87 2.41 5.57 -2.75
N GLY A 88 2.83 6.83 -2.75
CA GLY A 88 2.75 7.69 -1.56
C GLY A 88 1.32 7.79 -1.02
N ASN A 89 0.34 7.98 -1.91
CA ASN A 89 -1.07 7.98 -1.55
C ASN A 89 -1.53 6.65 -0.92
N ILE A 90 -1.07 5.50 -1.43
CA ILE A 90 -1.37 4.18 -0.83
C ILE A 90 -0.76 4.06 0.57
N LEU A 91 0.49 4.51 0.74
CA LEU A 91 1.20 4.44 2.02
C LEU A 91 0.61 5.39 3.07
N ASP A 92 -0.08 6.45 2.62
CA ASP A 92 -0.90 7.33 3.45
C ASP A 92 -2.33 6.82 3.67
N GLY A 93 -2.67 5.64 3.15
CA GLY A 93 -3.99 5.03 3.29
C GLY A 93 -5.07 5.62 2.37
N LYS A 94 -4.79 6.66 1.58
CA LYS A 94 -5.77 7.36 0.73
C LYS A 94 -6.35 6.45 -0.34
N LEU A 95 -7.65 6.21 -0.31
CA LEU A 95 -8.33 5.35 -1.28
C LEU A 95 -8.23 5.95 -2.69
N LEU A 96 -7.70 5.17 -3.63
CA LEU A 96 -7.70 5.45 -5.07
C LEU A 96 -8.76 4.58 -5.75
N LEU A 97 -9.49 5.17 -6.69
CA LEU A 97 -10.51 4.53 -7.49
C LEU A 97 -9.93 4.09 -8.85
N MET A 98 -10.67 3.27 -9.57
CA MET A 98 -10.26 2.78 -10.88
C MET A 98 -10.03 3.90 -11.90
N ALA A 99 -10.73 5.03 -11.75
CA ALA A 99 -10.56 6.23 -12.58
C ALA A 99 -9.24 6.99 -12.35
N ASP A 100 -8.53 6.70 -11.26
CA ASP A 100 -7.24 7.33 -10.94
C ASP A 100 -6.06 6.65 -11.66
N PHE A 101 -6.31 5.58 -12.42
CA PHE A 101 -5.30 4.72 -13.05
C PHE A 101 -5.22 4.90 -14.56
#